data_AF-A0AAN8SE26-F1
#
_entry.id   AF-A0AAN8SE26-F1
#
_cell.length_a   1.000
_cell.length_b   1.000
_cell.length_c   1.000
_cell.angle_alpha   90.00
_cell.angle_beta   90.00
_cell.angle_gamma   90.00
#
_symmetry.space_group_name_H-M   'P 1'
#
loop_
_entity.id
_entity.type
_entity.pdbx_description
1 polymer ?
#
loop_
_entity_poly.entity_id
_entity_poly.type
_entity_poly.pdbx_seq_one_letter_code
_entity_poly.pdbx_strand_id
1 'polypeptide(L)'
;MEAPVPDPRLEFLGNYVQKSMKLKPEKWGRLLGTEDNKKQIIGFLDNPDPPVLIVVQNTAAQLLLATSFPVSLKSKAAFFIKKRNQPVPKENIAEHLVLGDMATKHIEQLATLVDEIFVPLLSNPGNHKKWPPVIAQDIKKHVHSLKSTVYQVKGQVSGQTVLPMPVGVERVHEAEKQIRTR
;
A
#
# COMPACT_ATOMS: atom_id res chain seq x y z
N MET A 1 42.93 6.20 11.24
CA MET A 1 41.97 6.00 10.13
C MET A 1 40.60 6.01 10.76
N GLU A 2 39.82 7.07 10.55
CA GLU A 2 38.43 7.07 10.99
C GLU A 2 37.66 5.99 10.23
N ALA A 3 36.89 5.17 10.95
CA ALA A 3 36.00 4.21 10.30
C ALA A 3 35.01 4.99 9.43
N PRO A 4 34.68 4.50 8.22
CA PRO A 4 33.74 5.18 7.34
C PRO A 4 32.40 5.36 8.05
N VAL A 5 31.91 6.61 8.08
CA VAL A 5 30.62 6.96 8.69
C VAL A 5 29.52 6.10 8.08
N PRO A 6 28.71 5.38 8.89
CA PRO A 6 27.60 4.57 8.38
C PRO A 6 26.62 5.42 7.57
N ASP A 7 26.17 4.91 6.43
CA ASP A 7 25.19 5.62 5.59
C ASP A 7 23.85 5.73 6.34
N PRO A 8 23.37 6.96 6.67
CA PRO A 8 22.17 7.16 7.48
C PRO A 8 20.90 6.62 6.81
N ARG A 9 20.91 6.47 5.48
CA ARG A 9 19.79 5.91 4.71
C ARG A 9 19.55 4.45 5.09
N LEU A 10 20.60 3.67 5.35
CA LEU A 10 20.46 2.26 5.73
C LEU A 10 19.76 2.09 7.08
N GLU A 11 20.06 2.97 8.03
CA GLU A 11 19.40 2.98 9.32
C GLU A 11 17.94 3.43 9.20
N PHE A 12 17.68 4.48 8.42
CA PHE A 12 16.32 4.96 8.16
C PHE A 12 15.41 3.87 7.58
N LEU A 13 15.86 3.19 6.51
CA LEU A 13 15.13 2.08 5.89
C LEU A 13 14.94 0.94 6.90
N GLY A 14 16.01 0.57 7.62
CA GLY A 14 15.98 -0.51 8.60
C GLY A 14 14.98 -0.26 9.73
N ASN A 15 14.94 0.95 10.27
CA ASN A 15 14.01 1.35 11.32
C ASN A 15 12.56 1.21 10.85
N TYR A 16 12.26 1.58 9.61
CA TYR A 16 10.92 1.42 9.05
C TYR A 16 10.55 -0.06 8.87
N VAL A 17 11.43 -0.86 8.26
CA VAL A 17 11.23 -2.31 8.05
C VAL A 17 10.97 -3.02 9.38
N GLN A 18 11.83 -2.79 10.37
CA GLN A 18 11.74 -3.45 11.68
C GLN A 18 10.43 -3.11 12.39
N LYS A 19 10.02 -1.84 12.39
CA LYS A 19 8.77 -1.41 13.04
C LYS A 19 7.54 -1.90 12.28
N SER A 20 7.49 -1.72 10.96
CA SER A 20 6.32 -2.08 10.16
C SER A 20 6.08 -3.60 10.11
N MET A 21 7.15 -4.38 10.00
CA MET A 21 7.09 -5.85 9.92
C MET A 21 7.25 -6.54 11.29
N LYS A 22 7.38 -5.77 12.39
CA LYS A 22 7.57 -6.27 13.77
C LYS A 22 8.76 -7.23 13.90
N LEU A 23 9.88 -6.88 13.29
CA LEU A 23 11.09 -7.70 13.26
C LEU A 23 12.05 -7.28 14.36
N LYS A 24 12.85 -8.23 14.85
CA LYS A 24 13.96 -7.93 15.74
C LYS A 24 15.11 -7.25 14.96
N PRO A 25 15.92 -6.38 15.60
CA PRO A 25 17.00 -5.65 14.92
C PRO A 25 18.02 -6.56 14.21
N GLU A 26 18.26 -7.76 14.74
CA GLU A 26 19.25 -8.68 14.16
C GLU A 26 18.86 -9.16 12.76
N LYS A 27 17.56 -9.13 12.40
CA LYS A 27 17.09 -9.51 11.06
C LYS A 27 17.59 -8.53 9.99
N TRP A 28 17.53 -7.23 10.28
CA TRP A 28 18.06 -6.20 9.38
C TRP A 28 19.58 -6.25 9.32
N GLY A 29 20.24 -6.43 10.47
CA GLY A 29 21.70 -6.62 10.51
C GLY A 29 22.18 -7.79 9.67
N ARG A 30 21.49 -8.94 9.72
CA ARG A 30 21.80 -10.11 8.86
C ARG A 30 21.61 -9.82 7.38
N LEU A 31 20.58 -9.07 7.00
CA LEU A 31 20.37 -8.67 5.61
C LEU A 31 21.54 -7.81 5.10
N LEU A 32 21.97 -6.83 5.90
CA LEU A 32 23.09 -5.94 5.58
C LEU A 32 24.46 -6.62 5.63
N GLY A 33 24.58 -7.74 6.37
CA GLY A 33 25.80 -8.55 6.42
C GLY A 33 26.10 -9.29 5.11
N THR A 34 25.12 -9.43 4.22
CA THR A 34 25.33 -9.92 2.86
C THR A 34 25.70 -8.75 1.95
N GLU A 35 26.93 -8.74 1.44
CA GLU A 35 27.46 -7.66 0.59
C GLU A 35 26.59 -7.37 -0.63
N ASP A 36 26.04 -8.39 -1.29
CA ASP A 36 25.17 -8.20 -2.46
C ASP A 36 23.85 -7.50 -2.12
N ASN A 37 23.23 -7.86 -0.99
CA ASN A 37 22.01 -7.19 -0.52
C ASN A 37 22.29 -5.72 -0.18
N LYS A 38 23.40 -5.47 0.52
CA LYS A 38 23.82 -4.11 0.86
C LYS A 38 24.08 -3.28 -0.40
N LYS A 39 24.79 -3.83 -1.39
CA LYS A 39 25.01 -3.21 -2.70
C LYS A 39 23.70 -2.92 -3.42
N GLN A 40 22.72 -3.81 -3.35
CA GLN A 40 21.42 -3.61 -3.98
C GLN A 40 20.63 -2.46 -3.32
N ILE A 41 20.65 -2.35 -1.98
CA ILE A 41 20.01 -1.24 -1.26
C ILE A 41 20.70 0.08 -1.61
N ILE A 42 22.03 0.12 -1.57
CA ILE A 42 22.80 1.31 -1.94
C ILE A 42 22.59 1.67 -3.41
N GLY A 43 22.57 0.69 -4.31
CA GLY A 43 22.29 0.89 -5.73
C GLY A 43 20.89 1.48 -5.96
N PHE A 44 19.88 1.03 -5.21
CA PHE A 44 18.56 1.67 -5.20
C PHE A 44 18.64 3.12 -4.73
N LEU A 45 19.42 3.45 -3.70
CA LEU A 45 19.49 4.80 -3.16
C LEU A 45 20.31 5.76 -4.03
N ASP A 46 21.38 5.29 -4.67
CA ASP A 46 22.33 6.14 -5.39
C ASP A 46 21.97 6.37 -6.86
N ASN A 47 21.09 5.56 -7.44
CA ASN A 47 20.70 5.67 -8.85
C ASN A 47 19.24 6.14 -8.99
N PRO A 48 18.84 6.76 -10.11
CA PRO A 48 17.44 7.03 -10.42
C PRO A 48 16.58 5.77 -10.44
N ASP A 49 17.08 4.70 -11.04
CA ASP A 49 16.43 3.40 -11.17
C ASP A 49 17.11 2.33 -10.29
N PRO A 50 16.38 1.36 -9.74
CA PRO A 50 14.92 1.17 -9.87
C PRO A 50 14.12 2.18 -9.02
N PRO A 51 12.86 2.48 -9.38
CA PRO A 51 12.02 3.41 -8.64
C PRO A 51 11.45 2.81 -7.34
N VAL A 52 11.49 1.49 -7.19
CA VAL A 52 10.93 0.76 -6.05
C VAL A 52 11.91 -0.25 -5.50
N LEU A 53 11.93 -0.36 -4.17
CA LEU A 53 12.58 -1.41 -3.41
C LEU A 53 11.55 -2.01 -2.45
N ILE A 54 11.47 -3.34 -2.43
CA ILE A 54 10.54 -4.10 -1.60
C ILE A 54 11.36 -5.07 -0.75
N VAL A 55 11.07 -5.08 0.55
CA VAL A 55 11.67 -5.97 1.52
C VAL A 55 10.62 -7.02 1.88
N VAL A 56 10.85 -8.25 1.43
CA VAL A 56 9.95 -9.39 1.66
C VAL A 56 10.58 -10.39 2.61
N GLN A 57 9.75 -11.18 3.29
CA GLN A 57 10.24 -12.27 4.12
C GLN A 57 9.86 -13.63 3.52
N ASN A 58 10.85 -14.51 3.34
CA ASN A 58 10.63 -15.88 2.86
C ASN A 58 10.08 -16.80 3.96
N THR A 59 9.82 -18.06 3.63
CA THR A 59 9.32 -19.08 4.57
C THR A 59 10.30 -19.40 5.70
N ALA A 60 11.62 -19.21 5.48
CA ALA A 60 12.67 -19.35 6.49
C ALA A 60 12.86 -18.08 7.35
N ALA A 61 11.94 -17.12 7.26
CA ALA A 61 12.01 -15.84 7.94
C ALA A 61 13.28 -15.00 7.62
N GLN A 62 13.88 -15.22 6.45
CA GLN A 62 14.97 -14.39 5.93
C GLN A 62 14.40 -13.24 5.12
N LEU A 63 15.06 -12.09 5.21
CA LEU A 63 14.72 -10.91 4.41
C LEU A 63 15.34 -11.03 3.03
N LEU A 64 14.55 -10.70 2.01
CA LEU A 64 14.95 -10.64 0.61
C LEU A 64 14.55 -9.28 0.03
N LEU A 65 15.26 -8.87 -1.01
CA LEU A 65 15.04 -7.61 -1.72
C LEU A 65 14.44 -7.89 -3.10
N ALA A 66 13.43 -7.13 -3.47
CA ALA A 66 12.84 -7.14 -4.80
C ALA A 66 12.73 -5.70 -5.34
N THR A 67 12.87 -5.55 -6.65
CA THR A 67 12.78 -4.25 -7.36
C THR A 67 11.52 -4.15 -8.22
N SER A 68 10.62 -5.13 -8.07
CA SER A 68 9.32 -5.20 -8.72
C SER A 68 8.31 -5.84 -7.77
N PHE A 69 7.03 -5.51 -7.91
CA PHE A 69 5.98 -6.07 -7.07
C PHE A 69 5.86 -7.60 -7.27
N PRO A 70 5.96 -8.39 -6.19
CA PRO A 70 5.82 -9.83 -6.29
C PRO A 70 4.36 -10.21 -6.55
N VAL A 71 4.15 -11.25 -7.35
CA VAL A 71 2.80 -11.77 -7.69
C VAL A 71 2.09 -12.32 -6.45
N SER A 72 2.83 -12.91 -5.51
CA SER A 72 2.27 -13.40 -4.25
C SER A 72 3.19 -13.10 -3.09
N LEU A 73 2.60 -12.85 -1.92
CA LEU A 73 3.31 -12.67 -0.67
C LEU A 73 2.83 -13.69 0.35
N LYS A 74 3.78 -14.39 0.98
CA LYS A 74 3.51 -15.33 2.08
C LYS A 74 3.42 -14.63 3.43
N SER A 75 4.04 -13.45 3.54
CA SER A 75 4.08 -12.63 4.75
C SER A 75 3.97 -11.16 4.38
N LYS A 76 3.76 -10.29 5.37
CA LYS A 76 3.79 -8.84 5.20
C LYS A 76 5.12 -8.41 4.57
N ALA A 77 5.10 -7.43 3.67
CA ALA A 77 6.30 -6.82 3.11
C ALA A 77 6.31 -5.30 3.36
N ALA A 78 7.49 -4.70 3.39
CA ALA A 78 7.67 -3.25 3.39
C ALA A 78 8.15 -2.81 2.00
N PHE A 79 7.75 -1.63 1.55
CA PHE A 79 8.21 -1.06 0.29
C PHE A 79 8.62 0.41 0.43
N PHE A 80 9.50 0.80 -0.47
CA PHE A 80 10.05 2.13 -0.60
C PHE A 80 9.95 2.51 -2.08
N ILE A 81 9.18 3.54 -2.40
CA ILE A 81 9.04 4.06 -3.77
C ILE A 81 9.63 5.47 -3.80
N LYS A 82 10.48 5.76 -4.77
CA LYS A 82 10.97 7.13 -4.95
C LYS A 82 9.86 8.02 -5.48
N LYS A 83 9.69 9.20 -4.87
CA LYS A 83 8.72 10.20 -5.35
C LYS A 83 9.11 10.80 -6.69
N ARG A 84 10.40 10.78 -7.03
CA ARG A 84 10.98 11.22 -8.30
C ARG A 84 12.09 10.24 -8.69
N ASN A 85 12.30 10.01 -9.99
CA ASN A 85 13.38 9.15 -10.49
C ASN A 85 14.74 9.85 -10.33
N GLN A 86 15.22 9.94 -9.09
CA GLN A 86 16.46 10.62 -8.71
C GLN A 86 17.11 9.87 -7.54
N PRO A 87 18.42 9.99 -7.35
CA PRO A 87 19.10 9.48 -6.16
C PRO A 87 18.47 10.04 -4.88
N VAL A 88 18.41 9.20 -3.85
CA VAL A 88 17.89 9.57 -2.53
C VAL A 88 19.02 10.23 -1.73
N PRO A 89 18.91 11.52 -1.36
CA PRO A 89 19.93 12.18 -0.57
C PRO A 89 20.06 11.58 0.82
N LYS A 90 21.18 11.85 1.49
CA LYS A 90 21.47 11.37 2.85
C LYS A 90 20.72 12.17 3.93
N GLU A 91 20.15 13.30 3.56
CA GLU A 91 19.35 14.20 4.40
C GLU A 91 17.89 14.17 3.94
N ASN A 92 16.94 14.47 4.84
CA ASN A 92 15.50 14.56 4.55
C ASN A 92 14.92 13.36 3.78
N ILE A 93 15.42 12.15 4.08
CA ILE A 93 15.14 10.91 3.34
C ILE A 93 13.63 10.66 3.15
N ALA A 94 12.82 10.95 4.18
CA ALA A 94 11.36 10.81 4.17
C ALA A 94 10.66 11.68 3.11
N GLU A 95 11.25 12.80 2.71
CA GLU A 95 10.71 13.68 1.69
C GLU A 95 10.87 13.09 0.28
N HIS A 96 11.82 12.17 0.09
CA HIS A 96 12.13 11.58 -1.21
C HIS A 96 11.48 10.20 -1.43
N LEU A 97 10.99 9.56 -0.37
CA LEU A 97 10.42 8.22 -0.42
C LEU A 97 8.94 8.20 0.00
N VAL A 98 8.14 7.44 -0.74
CA VAL A 98 6.86 6.91 -0.26
C VAL A 98 7.16 5.60 0.46
N LEU A 99 6.78 5.55 1.72
CA LEU A 99 6.97 4.40 2.60
C LEU A 99 5.63 3.70 2.77
N GLY A 100 5.61 2.39 2.66
CA GLY A 100 4.39 1.63 2.91
C GLY A 100 4.66 0.17 3.20
N ASP A 101 3.58 -0.53 3.52
CA ASP A 101 3.58 -1.97 3.67
C ASP A 101 2.46 -2.64 2.88
N MET A 102 2.68 -3.92 2.62
CA MET A 102 1.85 -4.76 1.77
C MET A 102 1.35 -5.95 2.56
N ALA A 103 0.03 -6.12 2.63
CA ALA A 103 -0.59 -7.30 3.22
C ALA A 103 -0.52 -8.49 2.26
N THR A 104 -0.49 -9.72 2.79
CA THR A 104 -0.42 -10.94 1.97
C THR A 104 -1.54 -11.06 0.93
N LYS A 105 -2.72 -10.51 1.26
CA LYS A 105 -3.92 -10.51 0.41
C LYS A 105 -4.25 -9.11 -0.11
N HIS A 106 -3.38 -8.58 -0.97
CA HIS A 106 -3.49 -7.20 -1.50
C HIS A 106 -4.83 -6.86 -2.14
N ILE A 107 -5.45 -7.79 -2.87
CA ILE A 107 -6.75 -7.56 -3.53
C ILE A 107 -7.88 -7.47 -2.50
N GLU A 108 -7.84 -8.28 -1.44
CA GLU A 108 -8.80 -8.15 -0.33
C GLU A 108 -8.61 -6.82 0.40
N GLN A 109 -7.36 -6.42 0.67
CA GLN A 109 -7.04 -5.13 1.28
C GLN A 109 -7.53 -3.96 0.42
N LEU A 110 -7.37 -4.03 -0.91
CA LEU A 110 -7.87 -3.01 -1.83
C LEU A 110 -9.41 -2.93 -1.80
N ALA A 111 -10.10 -4.06 -1.76
CA ALA A 111 -11.56 -4.09 -1.65
C ALA A 111 -12.04 -3.41 -0.37
N THR A 112 -11.41 -3.72 0.77
CA THR A 112 -11.70 -3.08 2.05
C THR A 112 -11.41 -1.57 2.00
N LEU A 113 -10.28 -1.16 1.41
CA LEU A 113 -9.90 0.25 1.28
C LEU A 113 -10.92 1.04 0.45
N VAL A 114 -11.39 0.46 -0.65
CA VAL A 114 -12.40 1.07 -1.51
C VAL A 114 -13.71 1.26 -0.75
N ASP A 115 -14.16 0.24 -0.02
CA ASP A 115 -15.44 0.27 0.68
C ASP A 115 -15.45 1.13 1.94
N GLU A 116 -14.42 1.03 2.75
CA GLU A 116 -14.39 1.67 4.06
C GLU A 116 -13.85 3.11 3.99
N ILE A 117 -13.00 3.42 3.00
CA ILE A 117 -12.34 4.72 2.90
C ILE A 117 -12.80 5.48 1.66
N PHE A 118 -12.58 4.95 0.45
CA PHE A 118 -12.80 5.73 -0.77
C PHE A 118 -14.29 6.00 -1.07
N VAL A 119 -15.17 5.02 -0.86
CA VAL A 119 -16.60 5.18 -1.09
C VAL A 119 -17.19 6.27 -0.17
N PRO A 120 -17.00 6.23 1.17
CA PRO A 120 -17.48 7.29 2.06
C PRO A 120 -16.84 8.64 1.76
N LEU A 121 -15.52 8.67 1.50
CA LEU A 121 -14.79 9.91 1.24
C LEU A 121 -15.32 10.63 -0.01
N LEU A 122 -15.55 9.88 -1.09
CA LEU A 122 -15.89 10.44 -2.40
C LEU A 122 -17.40 10.53 -2.66
N SER A 123 -18.24 9.82 -1.89
CA SER A 123 -19.70 9.85 -2.05
C SER A 123 -20.42 10.74 -1.05
N ASN A 124 -19.71 11.27 -0.03
CA ASN A 124 -20.29 12.14 0.98
C ASN A 124 -20.60 13.54 0.41
N PRO A 125 -21.88 13.96 0.35
CA PRO A 125 -22.26 15.29 -0.14
C PRO A 125 -21.62 16.44 0.66
N GLY A 126 -21.31 16.22 1.94
CA GLY A 126 -20.63 17.19 2.80
C GLY A 126 -19.21 17.53 2.31
N ASN A 127 -18.55 16.61 1.59
CA ASN A 127 -17.24 16.81 0.99
C ASN A 127 -17.32 17.51 -0.38
N HIS A 128 -18.51 17.66 -0.94
CA HIS A 128 -18.74 18.19 -2.30
C HIS A 128 -19.12 19.68 -2.33
N LYS A 129 -18.98 20.41 -1.22
CA LYS A 129 -19.41 21.82 -1.13
C LYS A 129 -18.84 22.74 -2.22
N LYS A 130 -17.63 22.42 -2.72
CA LYS A 130 -16.95 23.19 -3.79
C LYS A 130 -17.13 22.57 -5.18
N TRP A 131 -17.85 21.46 -5.29
CA TRP A 131 -17.98 20.72 -6.53
C TRP A 131 -19.29 21.11 -7.21
N PRO A 132 -19.26 21.41 -8.53
CA PRO A 132 -20.47 21.47 -9.33
C PRO A 132 -21.30 20.18 -9.18
N PRO A 133 -22.64 20.25 -9.12
CA PRO A 133 -23.50 19.07 -8.91
C PRO A 133 -23.25 17.94 -9.91
N VAL A 134 -22.99 18.30 -11.17
CA VAL A 134 -22.68 17.34 -12.25
C VAL A 134 -21.40 16.54 -11.97
N ILE A 135 -20.37 17.18 -11.38
CA ILE A 135 -19.11 16.53 -11.02
C ILE A 135 -19.32 15.60 -9.82
N ALA A 136 -20.07 16.05 -8.81
CA ALA A 136 -20.39 15.22 -7.65
C ALA A 136 -21.14 13.94 -8.05
N GLN A 137 -22.10 14.04 -8.97
CA GLN A 137 -22.81 12.90 -9.51
C GLN A 137 -21.90 11.96 -10.31
N ASP A 138 -21.02 12.51 -11.13
CA ASP A 138 -20.09 11.74 -11.96
C ASP A 138 -19.06 10.97 -11.12
N ILE A 139 -18.44 11.64 -10.13
CA ILE A 139 -17.52 10.99 -9.19
C ILE A 139 -18.22 9.85 -8.44
N LYS A 140 -19.47 10.07 -7.99
CA LYS A 140 -20.24 9.02 -7.32
C LYS A 140 -20.42 7.79 -8.24
N LYS A 141 -20.74 7.99 -9.52
CA LYS A 141 -20.85 6.92 -10.51
C LYS A 141 -19.52 6.18 -10.69
N HIS A 142 -18.40 6.91 -10.85
CA HIS A 142 -17.08 6.32 -11.03
C HIS A 142 -16.62 5.50 -9.82
N VAL A 143 -16.89 5.97 -8.61
CA VAL A 143 -16.56 5.27 -7.36
C VAL A 143 -17.36 3.98 -7.22
N HIS A 144 -18.64 3.99 -7.58
CA HIS A 144 -19.43 2.77 -7.62
C HIS A 144 -18.94 1.78 -8.69
N SER A 145 -18.53 2.28 -9.86
CA SER A 145 -17.91 1.42 -10.88
C SER A 145 -16.62 0.79 -10.38
N LEU A 146 -15.75 1.58 -9.72
CA LEU A 146 -14.50 1.09 -9.12
C LEU A 146 -14.78 -0.01 -8.09
N LYS A 147 -15.75 0.21 -7.19
CA LYS A 147 -16.18 -0.81 -6.22
C LYS A 147 -16.57 -2.10 -6.93
N SER A 148 -17.46 -2.04 -7.91
CA SER A 148 -17.91 -3.23 -8.66
C SER A 148 -16.74 -3.98 -9.31
N THR A 149 -15.82 -3.26 -9.96
CA THR A 149 -14.64 -3.87 -10.60
C THR A 149 -13.75 -4.56 -9.57
N VAL A 150 -13.45 -3.92 -8.44
CA VAL A 150 -12.59 -4.51 -7.40
C VAL A 150 -13.23 -5.76 -6.79
N TYR A 151 -14.56 -5.77 -6.62
CA TYR A 151 -15.29 -6.94 -6.14
C TYR A 151 -15.26 -8.11 -7.12
N GLN A 152 -15.41 -7.84 -8.42
CA GLN A 152 -15.29 -8.86 -9.46
C GLN A 152 -13.88 -9.47 -9.50
N VAL A 153 -12.84 -8.62 -9.46
CA VAL A 153 -11.44 -9.09 -9.43
C VAL A 153 -11.16 -9.89 -8.17
N LYS A 154 -11.65 -9.45 -7.00
CA LYS A 154 -11.57 -10.23 -5.75
C LYS A 154 -12.19 -11.62 -5.94
N GLY A 155 -13.38 -11.71 -6.51
CA GLY A 155 -14.04 -12.98 -6.80
C GLY A 155 -13.22 -13.87 -7.73
N GLN A 156 -12.74 -13.33 -8.84
CA GLN A 156 -11.91 -14.07 -9.79
C GLN A 156 -10.62 -14.62 -9.17
N VAL A 157 -9.92 -13.81 -8.37
CA VAL A 157 -8.68 -14.21 -7.68
C VAL A 157 -8.94 -15.28 -6.61
N SER A 158 -10.08 -15.21 -5.93
CA SER A 158 -10.47 -16.18 -4.91
C SER A 158 -11.19 -17.41 -5.48
N GLY A 159 -11.45 -17.47 -6.78
CA GLY A 159 -12.25 -18.54 -7.41
C GLY A 159 -13.72 -18.54 -6.99
N GLN A 160 -14.25 -17.40 -6.56
CA GLN A 160 -15.62 -17.23 -6.06
C GLN A 160 -16.40 -16.26 -6.96
N THR A 161 -17.65 -16.57 -7.27
CA THR A 161 -18.53 -15.60 -7.92
C THR A 161 -19.06 -14.64 -6.86
N VAL A 162 -18.58 -13.39 -6.87
CA VAL A 162 -19.02 -12.36 -5.93
C VAL A 162 -19.98 -11.41 -6.63
N LEU A 163 -21.22 -11.35 -6.14
CA LEU A 163 -22.25 -10.45 -6.66
C LEU A 163 -22.20 -9.12 -5.87
N PRO A 164 -21.76 -8.00 -6.46
CA PRO A 164 -21.80 -6.72 -5.79
C PRO A 164 -23.26 -6.29 -5.59
N MET A 165 -23.60 -5.86 -4.37
CA MET A 165 -24.92 -5.31 -4.08
C MET A 165 -25.14 -4.03 -4.92
N PRO A 166 -26.33 -3.85 -5.52
CA PRO A 166 -26.62 -2.67 -6.32
C PRO A 166 -26.61 -1.39 -5.48
N VAL A 167 -26.34 -0.26 -6.13
CA VAL A 167 -26.34 1.06 -5.49
C VAL A 167 -27.72 1.41 -4.95
N GLY A 168 -27.81 1.92 -3.72
CA GLY A 168 -29.08 2.30 -3.11
C GLY A 168 -29.77 1.20 -2.31
N VAL A 169 -29.15 0.02 -2.11
CA VAL A 169 -29.67 -1.01 -1.19
C VAL A 169 -29.79 -0.46 0.24
N GLU A 170 -28.92 0.47 0.63
CA GLU A 170 -29.03 1.20 1.89
C GLU A 170 -30.39 1.94 2.04
N ARG A 171 -30.97 2.43 0.94
CA ARG A 171 -32.28 3.09 0.96
C ARG A 171 -33.42 2.13 1.26
N VAL A 172 -33.25 0.84 0.95
CA VAL A 172 -34.24 -0.20 1.31
C VAL A 172 -34.31 -0.37 2.82
N HIS A 173 -33.14 -0.38 3.49
CA HIS A 173 -33.08 -0.43 4.95
C HIS A 173 -33.61 0.85 5.62
N GLU A 174 -33.35 2.02 5.02
CA GLU A 174 -33.91 3.29 5.51
C GLU A 174 -35.44 3.33 5.36
N ALA A 175 -35.97 2.86 4.23
CA ALA A 175 -37.40 2.75 3.99
C ALA A 175 -38.07 1.75 4.95
N GLU A 176 -37.45 0.60 5.23
CA GLU A 176 -37.94 -0.38 6.20
C GLU A 176 -38.05 0.24 7.60
N LYS A 177 -37.03 0.98 8.05
CA LYS A 177 -37.07 1.69 9.33
C LYS A 177 -38.20 2.71 9.41
N GLN A 178 -38.44 3.46 8.33
CA GLN A 178 -39.53 4.43 8.26
C GLN A 178 -40.92 3.76 8.31
N ILE A 179 -41.06 2.56 7.73
CA ILE A 179 -42.30 1.78 7.79
C ILE A 179 -42.53 1.20 9.19
N ARG A 180 -41.49 0.73 9.88
CA ARG A 180 -41.58 0.15 11.25
C ARG A 180 -41.82 1.18 12.36
N THR A 181 -41.55 2.46 12.10
CA THR A 181 -41.73 3.55 13.08
C THR A 181 -43.08 4.26 12.91
N ARG A 182 -43.91 3.78 11.97
CA ARG A 182 -45.32 4.17 11.80
C ARG A 182 -46.22 3.10 12.40
#